data_AF-A0A379F387-F1
#
_entry.id   AF-A0A379F387-F1
#
_cell.length_a   1.000
_cell.length_b   1.000
_cell.length_c   1.000
_cell.angle_alpha   90.00
_cell.angle_beta   90.00
_cell.angle_gamma   90.00
#
_symmetry.space_group_name_H-M   'P 1'
#
loop_
_entity.id
_entity.type
_entity.pdbx_description
1 polymer ?
#
loop_
_entity_poly.entity_id
_entity_poly.type
_entity_poly.pdbx_seq_one_letter_code
_entity_poly.pdbx_strand_id
1 'polypeptide(L)'
;MTVLSGITKYLKKASYPIRSNFCFFFFMYLIGIVVSYAELPTNRDDVSVYGNIWLELFFDLYIICVILSLIPKKLRCWIVGVFYVIAYSTSIADLFCWVNFQSSLNPSMLLLAAETDKREASEFLSSYINTEVLTSSVGLLLLIIVLHCLVAILRIYCKQKDIKQPLWIIIVRDKSAGFIGLITVSLFVTSAVSSFHNKCEMVQMFSLKTIGSVEHELTTSDCAVFYTPVYRLIFSLYANHLASQQVDRLVEAKDRASVQSCAFNTKNIVLIIGESLGRHHSQQYGYFMKTTPRQIALEKAGNLIPFTDVVAPWNLTSFVFKNIFSMHVVGQKGEWCDYPLFPQLFRKAGYHVSFITNQFLPQAKEAVYDFSGGFFLNNKELSKSMFDTRNTRLHTYDEGLLADYDNKLKAENREYNLIIFHLIGCHVSYNRRYPADRKHFKASDYKQKRPELTLQRRYMLAHYDNAVLYNDSIVNQIVKRFANEEAVVIYMPDHGEECFEGKRDIICRNHSAKIDYDLAHYEFEVPFWIYCSQKYIAKHPKEFEQIKVIRHKRFMTDALPHLLLHLGGIKTKDYHEEYDILSPKYNEKRPRILKNKTNYDDLVAEHRRKIAIKR
;
A
#
# COMPACT_ATOMS: atom_id res chain seq x y z
N MET A 1 43.70 -42.29 -16.75
CA MET A 1 44.13 -41.33 -15.71
C MET A 1 44.00 -39.85 -16.11
N THR A 2 43.97 -39.50 -17.40
CA THR A 2 43.90 -38.11 -17.90
C THR A 2 42.57 -37.39 -17.60
N VAL A 3 41.42 -38.05 -17.76
CA VAL A 3 40.08 -37.45 -17.53
C VAL A 3 39.83 -37.09 -16.06
N LEU A 4 40.10 -38.01 -15.12
CA LEU A 4 39.97 -37.77 -13.67
C LEU A 4 40.87 -36.63 -13.16
N SER A 5 42.08 -36.52 -13.71
CA SER A 5 42.98 -35.41 -13.39
C SER A 5 42.45 -34.06 -13.87
N GLY A 6 41.82 -34.04 -15.06
CA GLY A 6 41.14 -32.87 -15.62
C GLY A 6 39.96 -32.44 -14.73
N ILE A 7 39.06 -33.37 -14.41
CA ILE A 7 37.89 -33.11 -13.53
C ILE A 7 38.33 -32.54 -12.19
N THR A 8 39.34 -33.14 -11.54
CA THR A 8 39.86 -32.65 -10.25
C THR A 8 40.40 -31.22 -10.36
N LYS A 9 41.05 -30.85 -11.48
CA LYS A 9 41.54 -29.49 -11.73
C LYS A 9 40.38 -28.48 -11.87
N TYR A 10 39.29 -28.85 -12.54
CA TYR A 10 38.10 -28.01 -12.65
C TYR A 10 37.37 -27.85 -11.32
N LEU A 11 37.20 -28.92 -10.54
CA LEU A 11 36.60 -28.86 -9.22
C LEU A 11 37.43 -27.98 -8.26
N LYS A 12 38.76 -28.11 -8.28
CA LYS A 12 39.63 -27.20 -7.50
C LYS A 12 39.43 -25.73 -7.91
N LYS A 13 39.23 -25.42 -9.20
CA LYS A 13 38.91 -24.06 -9.67
C LYS A 13 37.53 -23.60 -9.17
N ALA A 14 36.51 -24.44 -9.22
CA ALA A 14 35.17 -24.10 -8.71
C ALA A 14 35.18 -23.80 -7.19
N SER A 15 36.05 -24.47 -6.42
CA SER A 15 36.21 -24.19 -4.97
C SER A 15 36.98 -22.89 -4.67
N TYR A 16 37.73 -22.35 -5.64
CA TYR A 16 38.66 -21.24 -5.41
C TYR A 16 37.97 -19.94 -4.96
N PRO A 17 36.82 -19.53 -5.53
CA PRO A 17 36.12 -18.33 -5.10
C PRO A 17 35.78 -18.30 -3.61
N ILE A 18 35.18 -19.38 -3.10
CA ILE A 18 34.84 -19.52 -1.67
C ILE A 18 36.11 -19.58 -0.83
N ARG A 19 37.10 -20.39 -1.22
CA ARG A 19 38.34 -20.56 -0.43
C ARG A 19 39.15 -19.28 -0.33
N SER A 20 39.22 -18.50 -1.41
CA SER A 20 39.98 -17.25 -1.45
C SER A 20 39.29 -16.11 -0.69
N ASN A 21 37.97 -16.20 -0.49
CA ASN A 21 37.15 -15.22 0.23
C ASN A 21 36.42 -15.85 1.43
N PHE A 22 37.01 -16.86 2.08
CA PHE A 22 36.28 -17.70 3.04
C PHE A 22 35.66 -16.93 4.22
N CYS A 23 36.39 -15.98 4.81
CA CYS A 23 35.82 -15.15 5.88
C CYS A 23 34.61 -14.37 5.40
N PHE A 24 34.73 -13.76 4.22
CA PHE A 24 33.65 -13.00 3.62
C PHE A 24 32.42 -13.87 3.40
N PHE A 25 32.61 -15.00 2.69
CA PHE A 25 31.53 -15.94 2.43
C PHE A 25 30.87 -16.42 3.72
N PHE A 26 31.65 -16.86 4.71
CA PHE A 26 31.13 -17.42 5.95
C PHE A 26 30.32 -16.39 6.75
N PHE A 27 30.88 -15.20 7.00
CA PHE A 27 30.20 -14.20 7.83
C PHE A 27 28.99 -13.60 7.12
N MET A 28 29.05 -13.37 5.81
CA MET A 28 27.89 -12.88 5.06
C MET A 28 26.77 -13.92 4.98
N TYR A 29 27.11 -15.20 4.84
CA TYR A 29 26.13 -16.28 4.89
C TYR A 29 25.50 -16.38 6.29
N LEU A 30 26.33 -16.35 7.34
CA LEU A 30 25.88 -16.42 8.72
C LEU A 30 24.91 -15.29 9.07
N ILE A 31 25.24 -14.04 8.76
CA ILE A 31 24.34 -12.92 9.09
C ILE A 31 23.04 -12.98 8.29
N GLY A 32 23.10 -13.37 7.00
CA GLY A 32 21.89 -13.45 6.19
C GLY A 32 20.89 -14.44 6.78
N ILE A 33 21.36 -15.59 7.26
CA ILE A 33 20.52 -16.57 7.97
C ILE A 33 20.06 -16.03 9.32
N VAL A 34 20.99 -15.59 10.18
CA VAL A 34 20.65 -15.18 11.56
C VAL A 34 19.63 -14.05 11.58
N VAL A 35 19.79 -13.06 10.71
CA VAL A 35 18.86 -11.91 10.63
C VAL A 35 17.47 -12.38 10.19
N SER A 36 17.35 -13.19 9.14
CA SER A 36 16.04 -13.67 8.68
C SER A 36 15.30 -14.55 9.70
N TYR A 37 16.01 -15.31 10.53
CA TYR A 37 15.38 -16.06 11.63
C TYR A 37 15.04 -15.18 12.83
N ALA A 38 15.84 -14.15 13.09
CA ALA A 38 15.58 -13.17 14.15
C ALA A 38 14.37 -12.26 13.86
N GLU A 39 13.97 -12.16 12.60
CA GLU A 39 12.77 -11.46 12.14
C GLU A 39 11.49 -12.31 12.22
N LEU A 40 11.53 -13.49 12.85
CA LEU A 40 10.30 -14.27 13.06
C LEU A 40 9.51 -13.72 14.27
N PRO A 41 8.19 -13.51 14.15
CA PRO A 41 7.36 -13.11 15.26
C PRO A 41 7.27 -14.23 16.30
N THR A 42 7.56 -13.92 17.57
CA THR A 42 7.56 -14.90 18.67
C THR A 42 6.18 -15.47 19.03
N ASN A 43 5.10 -14.84 18.54
CA ASN A 43 3.71 -15.17 18.90
C ASN A 43 2.88 -15.73 17.73
N ARG A 44 3.54 -16.17 16.65
CA ARG A 44 2.88 -16.67 15.43
C ARG A 44 3.64 -17.85 14.83
N ASP A 45 3.18 -19.05 15.13
CA ASP A 45 3.77 -20.31 14.64
C ASP A 45 3.48 -20.58 13.15
N ASP A 46 2.58 -19.80 12.53
CA ASP A 46 2.21 -19.90 11.11
C ASP A 46 3.18 -19.18 10.16
N VAL A 47 4.11 -18.37 10.70
CA VAL A 47 5.06 -17.58 9.91
C VAL A 47 6.40 -18.31 9.83
N SER A 48 6.91 -18.50 8.61
CA SER A 48 8.19 -19.15 8.36
C SER A 48 9.12 -18.27 7.54
N VAL A 49 10.43 -18.49 7.68
CA VAL A 49 11.45 -17.84 6.85
C VAL A 49 11.26 -18.26 5.39
N TYR A 50 11.54 -17.34 4.46
CA TYR A 50 11.56 -17.62 3.03
C TYR A 50 12.26 -18.95 2.71
N GLY A 51 11.52 -19.91 2.16
CA GLY A 51 11.94 -21.31 2.07
C GLY A 51 13.22 -21.54 1.26
N ASN A 52 13.52 -20.68 0.29
CA ASN A 52 14.71 -20.79 -0.57
C ASN A 52 15.92 -19.99 -0.06
N ILE A 53 15.85 -19.37 1.13
CA ILE A 53 16.90 -18.48 1.65
C ILE A 53 18.30 -19.11 1.63
N TRP A 54 18.43 -20.37 2.06
CA TRP A 54 19.72 -21.04 2.19
C TRP A 54 20.43 -21.23 0.85
N LEU A 55 19.67 -21.59 -0.19
CA LEU A 55 20.18 -21.81 -1.53
C LEU A 55 20.41 -20.48 -2.25
N GLU A 56 19.46 -19.55 -2.16
CA GLU A 56 19.57 -18.26 -2.86
C GLU A 56 20.69 -17.38 -2.28
N LEU A 57 20.86 -17.37 -0.96
CA LEU A 57 21.98 -16.70 -0.31
C LEU A 57 23.32 -17.33 -0.71
N PHE A 58 23.37 -18.66 -0.85
CA PHE A 58 24.56 -19.35 -1.35
C PHE A 58 24.88 -18.91 -2.79
N PHE A 59 23.86 -18.87 -3.66
CA PHE A 59 23.99 -18.46 -5.05
C PHE A 59 24.56 -17.05 -5.18
N ASP A 60 23.95 -16.09 -4.49
CA ASP A 60 24.35 -14.68 -4.53
C ASP A 60 25.76 -14.48 -3.98
N LEU A 61 26.08 -15.06 -2.82
CA LEU A 61 27.41 -14.94 -2.23
C LEU A 61 28.48 -15.67 -3.04
N TYR A 62 28.15 -16.77 -3.71
CA TYR A 62 29.08 -17.46 -4.59
C TYR A 62 29.40 -16.59 -5.82
N ILE A 63 28.40 -15.98 -6.46
CA ILE A 63 28.60 -15.04 -7.57
C ILE A 63 29.48 -13.87 -7.13
N ILE A 64 29.19 -13.27 -5.98
CA ILE A 64 30.02 -12.19 -5.42
C ILE A 64 31.46 -12.68 -5.20
N CYS A 65 31.66 -13.87 -4.63
CA CYS A 65 32.98 -14.45 -4.43
C CYS A 65 33.72 -14.71 -5.76
N VAL A 66 33.02 -15.12 -6.82
CA VAL A 66 33.60 -15.29 -8.16
C VAL A 66 34.12 -13.94 -8.65
N ILE A 67 33.29 -12.89 -8.59
CA ILE A 67 33.67 -11.53 -9.00
C ILE A 67 34.87 -11.02 -8.18
N LEU A 68 34.81 -11.12 -6.84
CA LEU A 68 35.91 -10.74 -5.95
C LEU A 68 37.21 -11.47 -6.25
N SER A 69 37.13 -12.71 -6.72
CA SER A 69 38.31 -13.52 -7.05
C SER A 69 39.04 -13.05 -8.29
N LEU A 70 38.33 -12.38 -9.22
CA LEU A 70 38.90 -11.76 -10.41
C LEU A 70 39.63 -10.45 -10.08
N ILE A 71 39.33 -9.83 -8.93
CA ILE A 71 39.89 -8.54 -8.52
C ILE A 71 41.27 -8.72 -7.85
N PRO A 72 42.28 -7.86 -8.16
CA PRO A 72 43.58 -7.87 -7.50
C PRO A 72 43.47 -7.79 -5.97
N LYS A 73 44.30 -8.56 -5.26
CA LYS A 73 44.21 -8.73 -3.79
C LYS A 73 44.18 -7.40 -3.01
N LYS A 74 44.95 -6.40 -3.42
CA LYS A 74 45.01 -5.08 -2.75
C LYS A 74 43.66 -4.36 -2.81
N LEU A 75 43.02 -4.32 -3.98
CA LEU A 75 41.72 -3.68 -4.16
C LEU A 75 40.58 -4.50 -3.54
N ARG A 76 40.66 -5.83 -3.64
CA ARG A 76 39.68 -6.75 -3.07
C ARG A 76 39.47 -6.55 -1.57
N CYS A 77 40.53 -6.28 -0.80
CA CYS A 77 40.43 -6.06 0.64
C CYS A 77 39.54 -4.85 0.97
N TRP A 78 39.68 -3.76 0.21
CA TRP A 78 38.86 -2.57 0.37
C TRP A 78 37.40 -2.82 -0.02
N ILE A 79 37.17 -3.48 -1.16
CA ILE A 79 35.82 -3.82 -1.62
C ILE A 79 35.10 -4.71 -0.61
N VAL A 80 35.77 -5.75 -0.11
CA VAL A 80 35.24 -6.63 0.95
C VAL A 80 34.90 -5.84 2.21
N GLY A 81 35.76 -4.90 2.61
CA GLY A 81 35.48 -3.99 3.74
C GLY A 81 34.20 -3.18 3.53
N VAL A 82 33.99 -2.62 2.33
CA VAL A 82 32.76 -1.88 1.99
C VAL A 82 31.53 -2.80 2.06
N PHE A 83 31.60 -4.02 1.52
CA PHE A 83 30.49 -4.97 1.64
C PHE A 83 30.15 -5.29 3.09
N TYR A 84 31.15 -5.48 3.96
CA TYR A 84 30.89 -5.69 5.38
C TYR A 84 30.19 -4.50 6.02
N VAL A 85 30.66 -3.28 5.76
CA VAL A 85 30.03 -2.08 6.30
C VAL A 85 28.56 -2.01 5.88
N ILE A 86 28.25 -2.21 4.59
CA ILE A 86 26.88 -2.19 4.08
C ILE A 86 26.04 -3.31 4.71
N ALA A 87 26.53 -4.56 4.70
CA ALA A 87 25.75 -5.69 5.18
C ALA A 87 25.46 -5.61 6.68
N TYR A 88 26.45 -5.19 7.50
CA TYR A 88 26.24 -5.03 8.93
C TYR A 88 25.37 -3.81 9.25
N SER A 89 25.59 -2.66 8.62
CA SER A 89 24.79 -1.46 8.91
C SER A 89 23.32 -1.67 8.55
N THR A 90 23.05 -2.28 7.38
CA THR A 90 21.68 -2.60 6.97
C THR A 90 21.03 -3.64 7.85
N SER A 91 21.75 -4.70 8.25
CA SER A 91 21.22 -5.72 9.16
C SER A 91 20.92 -5.18 10.56
N ILE A 92 21.76 -4.27 11.07
CA ILE A 92 21.50 -3.59 12.35
C ILE A 92 20.25 -2.73 12.24
N ALA A 93 20.13 -1.92 11.17
CA ALA A 93 18.96 -1.07 10.96
C ALA A 93 17.68 -1.89 10.82
N ASP A 94 17.71 -2.98 10.06
CA ASP A 94 16.55 -3.85 9.84
C ASP A 94 16.08 -4.55 11.13
N LEU A 95 17.01 -5.17 11.89
CA LEU A 95 16.68 -5.79 13.17
C LEU A 95 16.22 -4.76 14.21
N PHE A 96 16.80 -3.56 14.22
CA PHE A 96 16.34 -2.49 15.08
C PHE A 96 14.89 -2.11 14.75
N CYS A 97 14.56 -1.99 13.46
CA CYS A 97 13.19 -1.76 13.01
C CYS A 97 12.25 -2.89 13.44
N TRP A 98 12.69 -4.14 13.30
CA TRP A 98 11.90 -5.30 13.71
C TRP A 98 11.61 -5.30 15.22
N VAL A 99 12.63 -5.10 16.06
CA VAL A 99 12.48 -5.12 17.52
C VAL A 99 11.53 -4.03 18.00
N ASN A 100 11.64 -2.81 17.47
CA ASN A 100 10.87 -1.67 17.96
C ASN A 100 9.50 -1.51 17.30
N PHE A 101 9.38 -1.87 16.02
CA PHE A 101 8.18 -1.61 15.22
C PHE A 101 7.49 -2.87 14.69
N GLN A 102 8.05 -4.05 14.96
CA GLN A 102 7.56 -5.34 14.44
C GLN A 102 7.40 -5.32 12.91
N SER A 103 8.31 -4.61 12.24
CA SER A 103 8.38 -4.48 10.78
C SER A 103 9.85 -4.41 10.36
N SER A 104 10.19 -5.12 9.29
CA SER A 104 11.51 -4.98 8.68
C SER A 104 11.67 -3.67 7.93
N LEU A 105 12.89 -3.38 7.47
CA LEU A 105 13.17 -2.21 6.67
C LEU A 105 12.29 -2.21 5.41
N ASN A 106 11.64 -1.07 5.20
CA ASN A 106 10.74 -0.83 4.08
C ASN A 106 10.88 0.63 3.63
N PRO A 107 10.29 1.00 2.47
CA PRO A 107 10.45 2.35 1.93
C PRO A 107 10.02 3.46 2.90
N SER A 108 8.99 3.19 3.70
CA SER A 108 8.42 4.07 4.72
C SER A 108 9.39 4.43 5.82
N MET A 109 10.06 3.43 6.39
CA MET A 109 11.07 3.64 7.43
C MET A 109 12.26 4.43 6.91
N LEU A 110 12.65 4.18 5.65
CA LEU A 110 13.80 4.87 5.06
C LEU A 110 13.52 6.36 4.84
N LEU A 111 12.30 6.75 4.45
CA LEU A 111 12.01 8.17 4.28
C LEU A 111 11.87 8.89 5.62
N LEU A 112 11.26 8.26 6.62
CA LEU A 112 11.25 8.80 7.99
C LEU A 112 12.66 9.16 8.46
N ALA A 113 13.61 8.24 8.28
CA ALA A 113 15.00 8.47 8.62
C ALA A 113 15.64 9.61 7.80
N ALA A 114 15.21 9.83 6.56
CA ALA A 114 15.70 10.90 5.69
C ALA A 114 15.11 12.29 6.02
N GLU A 115 13.87 12.34 6.53
CA GLU A 115 13.18 13.58 6.94
C GLU A 115 13.57 14.02 8.35
N THR A 116 14.08 13.11 9.17
CA THR A 116 14.48 13.35 10.56
C THR A 116 15.69 14.31 10.63
N ASP A 117 15.60 15.33 11.49
CA ASP A 117 16.73 16.24 11.75
C ASP A 117 17.73 15.69 12.79
N LYS A 118 18.88 16.36 12.96
CA LYS A 118 19.93 15.92 13.90
C LYS A 118 19.47 15.82 15.35
N ARG A 119 18.54 16.67 15.77
CA ARG A 119 18.02 16.71 17.15
C ARG A 119 17.02 15.56 17.35
N GLU A 120 16.11 15.36 16.40
CA GLU A 120 15.14 14.28 16.42
C GLU A 120 15.82 12.90 16.36
N ALA A 121 16.87 12.75 15.56
CA ALA A 121 17.66 11.52 15.51
C ALA A 121 18.35 11.21 16.86
N SER A 122 18.85 12.24 17.56
CA SER A 122 19.50 12.07 18.88
C SER A 122 18.49 11.75 19.97
N GLU A 123 17.33 12.40 19.99
CA GLU A 123 16.23 12.11 20.91
C GLU A 123 15.67 10.69 20.68
N PHE A 124 15.55 10.29 19.42
CA PHE A 124 15.16 8.93 19.04
C PHE A 124 16.19 7.89 19.51
N LEU A 125 17.47 8.06 19.19
CA LEU A 125 18.53 7.12 19.60
C LEU A 125 18.63 7.00 21.12
N SER A 126 18.49 8.11 21.87
CA SER A 126 18.52 8.08 23.34
C SER A 126 17.27 7.44 23.96
N SER A 127 16.13 7.47 23.28
CA SER A 127 14.89 6.85 23.75
C SER A 127 14.85 5.34 23.52
N TYR A 128 15.50 4.85 22.45
CA TYR A 128 15.41 3.44 22.03
C TYR A 128 16.70 2.63 22.21
N ILE A 129 17.87 3.25 22.36
CA ILE A 129 19.10 2.53 22.74
C ILE A 129 19.12 2.34 24.26
N ASN A 130 18.43 1.29 24.70
CA ASN A 130 18.44 0.84 26.09
C ASN A 130 19.05 -0.58 26.20
N THR A 131 19.21 -1.08 27.43
CA THR A 131 19.77 -2.42 27.69
C THR A 131 18.93 -3.53 27.06
N GLU A 132 17.63 -3.32 26.85
CA GLU A 132 16.71 -4.31 26.26
C GLU A 132 17.04 -4.57 24.78
N VAL A 133 17.40 -3.53 24.01
CA VAL A 133 17.85 -3.69 22.62
C VAL A 133 19.16 -4.48 22.54
N LEU A 134 20.08 -4.29 23.50
CA LEU A 134 21.31 -5.09 23.57
C LEU A 134 21.06 -6.55 23.97
N THR A 135 19.97 -6.86 24.66
CA THR A 135 19.55 -8.24 24.94
C THR A 135 18.68 -8.87 23.84
N SER A 136 18.29 -8.09 22.83
CA SER A 136 17.48 -8.54 21.69
C SER A 136 18.33 -9.19 20.59
N SER A 137 17.71 -9.51 19.45
CA SER A 137 18.39 -9.99 18.25
C SER A 137 19.46 -9.03 17.72
N VAL A 138 19.35 -7.72 17.97
CA VAL A 138 20.39 -6.74 17.66
C VAL A 138 21.69 -7.05 18.42
N GLY A 139 21.60 -7.43 19.70
CA GLY A 139 22.73 -7.86 20.51
C GLY A 139 23.45 -9.08 19.94
N LEU A 140 22.69 -10.08 19.47
CA LEU A 140 23.24 -11.25 18.80
C LEU A 140 24.05 -10.87 17.55
N LEU A 141 23.54 -9.95 16.74
CA LEU A 141 24.27 -9.44 15.57
C LEU A 141 25.56 -8.70 15.95
N LEU A 142 25.53 -7.89 17.01
CA LEU A 142 26.72 -7.22 17.54
C LEU A 142 27.79 -8.22 18.02
N LEU A 143 27.38 -9.32 18.66
CA LEU A 143 28.30 -10.41 19.04
C LEU A 143 28.95 -11.07 17.82
N ILE A 144 28.18 -11.27 16.73
CA ILE A 144 28.74 -11.79 15.46
C ILE A 144 29.77 -10.81 14.88
N ILE A 145 29.52 -9.49 14.96
CA ILE A 145 30.49 -8.47 14.53
C ILE A 145 31.77 -8.55 15.36
N VAL A 146 31.65 -8.63 16.69
CA VAL A 146 32.82 -8.77 17.59
C VAL A 146 33.61 -10.03 17.25
N LEU A 147 32.93 -11.17 17.08
CA LEU A 147 33.56 -12.43 16.68
C LEU A 147 34.30 -12.29 15.33
N HIS A 148 33.68 -11.63 14.35
CA HIS A 148 34.31 -11.38 13.06
C HIS A 148 35.57 -10.50 13.20
N CYS A 149 35.50 -9.42 13.97
CA CYS A 149 36.66 -8.57 14.27
C CYS A 149 37.78 -9.36 14.95
N LEU A 150 37.46 -10.21 15.94
CA LEU A 150 38.44 -11.08 16.60
C LEU A 150 39.11 -12.04 15.61
N VAL A 151 38.35 -12.69 14.72
CA VAL A 151 38.92 -13.55 13.67
C VAL A 151 39.84 -12.76 12.73
N ALA A 152 39.47 -11.53 12.38
CA ALA A 152 40.30 -10.67 11.53
C ALA A 152 41.62 -10.26 12.23
N ILE A 153 41.54 -9.85 13.50
CA ILE A 153 42.70 -9.48 14.32
C ILE A 153 43.63 -10.69 14.52
N LEU A 154 43.10 -11.85 14.87
CA LEU A 154 43.86 -13.09 15.04
C LEU A 154 44.61 -13.47 13.76
N ARG A 155 43.99 -13.31 12.58
CA ARG A 155 44.66 -13.55 11.30
C ARG A 155 45.81 -12.59 11.03
N ILE A 156 45.64 -11.31 11.35
CA ILE A 156 46.71 -10.31 11.22
C ILE A 156 47.85 -10.64 12.17
N TYR A 157 47.53 -10.95 13.44
CA TYR A 157 48.50 -11.32 14.46
C TYR A 157 49.31 -12.57 14.06
N CYS A 158 48.65 -13.65 13.66
CA CYS A 158 49.32 -14.88 13.22
C CYS A 158 50.23 -14.66 12.01
N LYS A 159 49.82 -13.76 11.09
CA LYS A 159 50.64 -13.40 9.91
C LYS A 159 51.86 -12.56 10.29
N GLN A 160 51.73 -11.63 11.24
CA GLN A 160 52.84 -10.82 11.72
C GLN A 160 53.85 -11.62 12.54
N LYS A 161 53.39 -12.61 13.32
CA LYS A 161 54.21 -13.49 14.15
C LYS A 161 54.74 -14.73 13.41
N ASP A 162 54.53 -14.81 12.10
CA ASP A 162 54.89 -15.94 11.22
C ASP A 162 54.51 -17.33 11.81
N ILE A 163 53.34 -17.39 12.47
CA ILE A 163 52.85 -18.61 13.10
C ILE A 163 52.44 -19.57 11.98
N LYS A 164 53.28 -20.59 11.74
CA LYS A 164 53.04 -21.60 10.71
C LYS A 164 51.80 -22.43 11.04
N GLN A 165 50.89 -22.54 10.07
CA GLN A 165 49.74 -23.43 10.20
C GLN A 165 50.24 -24.88 10.32
N PRO A 166 49.68 -25.69 11.22
CA PRO A 166 50.11 -27.07 11.38
C PRO A 166 49.89 -27.86 10.09
N LEU A 167 50.84 -28.74 9.76
CA LEU A 167 50.96 -29.41 8.46
C LEU A 167 49.67 -30.15 8.06
N TRP A 168 48.98 -30.75 9.02
CA TRP A 168 47.72 -31.46 8.79
C TRP A 168 46.60 -30.54 8.26
N ILE A 169 46.53 -29.27 8.67
CA ILE A 169 45.54 -28.30 8.16
C ILE A 169 45.81 -27.99 6.69
N ILE A 170 47.09 -27.87 6.31
CA ILE A 170 47.49 -27.60 4.92
C ILE A 170 47.13 -28.80 4.02
N ILE A 171 47.41 -30.02 4.49
CA ILE A 171 47.10 -31.27 3.77
C ILE A 171 45.58 -31.44 3.63
N VAL A 172 44.82 -31.27 4.71
CA VAL A 172 43.35 -31.36 4.69
C VAL A 172 42.77 -30.32 3.74
N ARG A 173 43.26 -29.08 3.75
CA ARG A 173 42.77 -28.00 2.88
C ARG A 173 43.03 -28.24 1.39
N ASP A 174 44.13 -28.86 1.02
CA ASP A 174 44.41 -29.16 -0.39
C ASP A 174 43.69 -30.42 -0.88
N LYS A 175 43.54 -31.43 -0.01
CA LYS A 175 42.78 -32.66 -0.31
C LYS A 175 41.27 -32.41 -0.35
N SER A 176 40.74 -31.54 0.50
CA SER A 176 39.31 -31.19 0.52
C SER A 176 38.89 -30.28 -0.63
N ALA A 177 39.82 -29.65 -1.34
CA ALA A 177 39.52 -28.69 -2.41
C ALA A 177 38.70 -29.29 -3.56
N GLY A 178 38.98 -30.54 -3.96
CA GLY A 178 38.21 -31.23 -5.00
C GLY A 178 36.80 -31.57 -4.54
N PHE A 179 36.66 -32.02 -3.28
CA PHE A 179 35.38 -32.35 -2.67
C PHE A 179 34.50 -31.11 -2.44
N ILE A 180 35.07 -30.03 -1.90
CA ILE A 180 34.40 -28.73 -1.79
C ILE A 180 33.99 -28.24 -3.18
N GLY A 181 34.86 -28.40 -4.18
CA GLY A 181 34.55 -28.06 -5.57
C GLY A 181 33.34 -28.80 -6.11
N LEU A 182 33.22 -30.11 -5.82
CA LEU A 182 32.06 -30.91 -6.22
C LEU A 182 30.78 -30.40 -5.56
N ILE A 183 30.80 -30.19 -4.24
CA ILE A 183 29.66 -29.64 -3.49
C ILE A 183 29.29 -28.25 -4.02
N THR A 184 30.26 -27.39 -4.27
CA THR A 184 30.04 -26.03 -4.79
C THR A 184 29.36 -26.07 -6.15
N VAL A 185 29.79 -26.94 -7.08
CA VAL A 185 29.15 -27.05 -8.39
C VAL A 185 27.72 -27.58 -8.26
N SER A 186 27.50 -28.64 -7.46
CA SER A 186 26.16 -29.18 -7.23
C SER A 186 25.23 -28.14 -6.60
N LEU A 187 25.65 -27.49 -5.52
CA LEU A 187 24.88 -26.44 -4.86
C LEU A 187 24.65 -25.24 -5.78
N PHE A 188 25.64 -24.84 -6.57
CA PHE A 188 25.48 -23.73 -7.52
C PHE A 188 24.42 -24.03 -8.56
N VAL A 189 24.39 -25.24 -9.14
CA VAL A 189 23.36 -25.63 -10.10
C VAL A 189 21.99 -25.70 -9.44
N THR A 190 21.87 -26.38 -8.28
CA THR A 190 20.59 -26.49 -7.56
C THR A 190 20.06 -25.12 -7.13
N SER A 191 20.92 -24.27 -6.57
CA SER A 191 20.55 -22.92 -6.16
C SER A 191 20.22 -21.99 -7.32
N ALA A 192 20.88 -22.12 -8.47
CA ALA A 192 20.54 -21.37 -9.67
C ALA A 192 19.13 -21.71 -10.15
N VAL A 193 18.79 -23.00 -10.20
CA VAL A 193 17.46 -23.47 -10.60
C VAL A 193 16.40 -23.05 -9.60
N SER A 194 16.64 -23.24 -8.30
CA SER A 194 15.66 -22.91 -7.25
C SER A 194 15.42 -21.40 -7.13
N SER A 195 16.45 -20.59 -7.37
CA SER A 195 16.38 -19.13 -7.24
C SER A 195 15.96 -18.42 -8.53
N PHE A 196 15.91 -19.12 -9.67
CA PHE A 196 15.66 -18.51 -10.98
C PHE A 196 14.38 -17.68 -11.00
N HIS A 197 13.28 -18.23 -10.46
CA HIS A 197 11.99 -17.54 -10.40
C HIS A 197 12.10 -16.23 -9.61
N ASN A 198 12.54 -16.27 -8.34
CA ASN A 198 12.66 -15.06 -7.53
C ASN A 198 13.60 -14.01 -8.16
N LYS A 199 14.69 -14.43 -8.81
CA LYS A 199 15.57 -13.50 -9.54
C LYS A 199 14.88 -12.84 -10.74
N CYS A 200 14.07 -13.58 -11.49
CA CYS A 200 13.25 -13.01 -12.56
C CYS A 200 12.26 -11.98 -12.01
N GLU A 201 11.57 -12.29 -10.91
CA GLU A 201 10.62 -11.39 -10.28
C GLU A 201 11.30 -10.13 -9.73
N MET A 202 12.48 -10.26 -9.12
CA MET A 202 13.28 -9.09 -8.70
C MET A 202 13.66 -8.20 -9.88
N VAL A 203 14.09 -8.78 -11.00
CA VAL A 203 14.42 -8.04 -12.23
C VAL A 203 13.18 -7.34 -12.79
N GLN A 204 12.03 -8.02 -12.82
CA GLN A 204 10.76 -7.43 -13.20
C GLN A 204 10.41 -6.25 -12.30
N MET A 205 10.49 -6.42 -10.99
CA MET A 205 10.20 -5.38 -10.00
C MET A 205 11.05 -4.12 -10.22
N PHE A 206 12.37 -4.26 -10.41
CA PHE A 206 13.27 -3.12 -10.66
C PHE A 206 13.16 -2.53 -12.07
N SER A 207 12.47 -3.21 -13.00
CA SER A 207 12.22 -2.69 -14.36
C SER A 207 11.04 -1.74 -14.45
N LEU A 208 10.16 -1.76 -13.44
CA LEU A 208 8.95 -0.93 -13.38
C LEU A 208 9.30 0.56 -13.37
N LYS A 209 8.38 1.38 -13.89
CA LYS A 209 8.63 2.82 -14.10
C LYS A 209 7.79 3.73 -13.22
N THR A 210 6.85 3.17 -12.46
CA THR A 210 5.99 3.94 -11.57
C THR A 210 5.82 3.20 -10.26
N ILE A 211 5.66 3.95 -9.16
CA ILE A 211 5.40 3.34 -7.85
C ILE A 211 4.07 2.59 -7.83
N GLY A 212 3.08 3.05 -8.60
CA GLY A 212 1.84 2.31 -8.80
C GLY A 212 2.14 0.91 -9.35
N SER A 213 2.85 0.80 -10.48
CA SER A 213 3.20 -0.51 -11.02
C SER A 213 3.92 -1.41 -10.01
N VAL A 214 4.83 -0.85 -9.20
CA VAL A 214 5.53 -1.56 -8.11
C VAL A 214 4.54 -2.06 -7.05
N GLU A 215 3.61 -1.23 -6.58
CA GLU A 215 2.56 -1.63 -5.64
C GLU A 215 1.68 -2.75 -6.21
N HIS A 216 1.32 -2.68 -7.50
CA HIS A 216 0.55 -3.73 -8.15
C HIS A 216 1.33 -5.04 -8.15
N GLU A 217 2.61 -5.01 -8.51
CA GLU A 217 3.46 -6.20 -8.53
C GLU A 217 3.68 -6.78 -7.13
N LEU A 218 3.86 -5.95 -6.11
CA LEU A 218 3.96 -6.42 -4.71
C LEU A 218 2.69 -7.16 -4.24
N THR A 219 1.56 -6.92 -4.88
CA THR A 219 0.31 -7.58 -4.55
C THR A 219 0.08 -8.90 -5.31
N THR A 220 0.87 -9.22 -6.34
CA THR A 220 0.71 -10.49 -7.06
C THR A 220 1.15 -11.67 -6.18
N SER A 221 0.62 -12.86 -6.43
CA SER A 221 1.02 -14.08 -5.71
C SER A 221 2.46 -14.50 -6.00
N ASP A 222 2.98 -14.10 -7.16
CA ASP A 222 4.27 -14.50 -7.70
C ASP A 222 5.29 -13.36 -7.55
N CYS A 223 5.16 -12.54 -6.49
CA CYS A 223 5.98 -11.34 -6.34
C CYS A 223 7.39 -11.62 -5.82
N ALA A 224 8.30 -10.68 -6.09
CA ALA A 224 9.70 -10.76 -5.66
C ALA A 224 9.83 -10.75 -4.13
N VAL A 225 10.61 -11.70 -3.60
CA VAL A 225 10.97 -11.77 -2.18
C VAL A 225 12.36 -11.16 -1.96
N PHE A 226 12.37 -9.97 -1.35
CA PHE A 226 13.60 -9.29 -0.92
C PHE A 226 14.10 -9.87 0.40
N TYR A 227 14.61 -11.09 0.37
CA TYR A 227 14.89 -11.91 1.54
C TYR A 227 16.09 -11.46 2.40
N THR A 228 16.84 -10.42 1.99
CA THR A 228 17.94 -9.85 2.79
C THR A 228 17.67 -8.38 3.13
N PRO A 229 18.18 -7.87 4.26
CA PRO A 229 18.12 -6.44 4.59
C PRO A 229 18.70 -5.53 3.50
N VAL A 230 19.77 -5.96 2.83
CA VAL A 230 20.39 -5.21 1.74
C VAL A 230 19.42 -5.09 0.55
N TYR A 231 18.75 -6.17 0.18
CA TYR A 231 17.75 -6.13 -0.89
C TYR A 231 16.54 -5.26 -0.50
N ARG A 232 16.06 -5.35 0.74
CA ARG A 232 15.02 -4.47 1.26
C ARG A 232 15.43 -3.00 1.20
N LEU A 233 16.67 -2.66 1.54
CA LEU A 233 17.17 -1.29 1.42
C LEU A 233 17.21 -0.82 -0.04
N ILE A 234 17.75 -1.63 -0.95
CA ILE A 234 17.83 -1.29 -2.38
C ILE A 234 16.42 -1.08 -2.95
N PHE A 235 15.50 -1.99 -2.64
CA PHE A 235 14.10 -1.87 -3.02
C PHE A 235 13.47 -0.59 -2.45
N SER A 236 13.74 -0.29 -1.18
CA SER A 236 13.25 0.92 -0.50
C SER A 236 13.73 2.21 -1.15
N LEU A 237 15.01 2.28 -1.49
CA LEU A 237 15.59 3.40 -2.23
C LEU A 237 14.95 3.57 -3.61
N TYR A 238 14.77 2.46 -4.35
CA TYR A 238 14.15 2.45 -5.66
C TYR A 238 12.67 2.89 -5.63
N ALA A 239 11.89 2.35 -4.70
CA ALA A 239 10.49 2.72 -4.51
C ALA A 239 10.35 4.21 -4.15
N ASN A 240 11.17 4.72 -3.23
CA ASN A 240 11.18 6.13 -2.85
C ASN A 240 11.58 7.03 -4.02
N HIS A 241 12.52 6.61 -4.87
CA HIS A 241 12.88 7.34 -6.08
C HIS A 241 11.70 7.47 -7.05
N LEU A 242 10.96 6.38 -7.30
CA LEU A 242 9.77 6.42 -8.16
C LEU A 242 8.64 7.28 -7.58
N ALA A 243 8.42 7.22 -6.27
CA ALA A 243 7.45 8.06 -5.58
C ALA A 243 7.82 9.56 -5.73
N SER A 244 9.10 9.91 -5.55
CA SER A 244 9.59 11.28 -5.77
C SER A 244 9.30 11.77 -7.18
N GLN A 245 9.56 10.96 -8.21
CA GLN A 245 9.27 11.34 -9.60
C GLN A 245 7.78 11.64 -9.86
N GLN A 246 6.87 10.92 -9.21
CA GLN A 246 5.44 11.22 -9.31
C GLN A 246 5.06 12.50 -8.58
N VAL A 247 5.67 12.78 -7.42
CA VAL A 247 5.50 14.04 -6.71
C VAL A 247 6.00 15.21 -7.54
N ASP A 248 7.16 15.09 -8.20
CA ASP A 248 7.71 16.14 -9.06
C ASP A 248 6.77 16.46 -10.22
N ARG A 249 6.23 15.43 -10.91
CA ARG A 249 5.21 15.61 -11.97
C ARG A 249 3.93 16.28 -11.45
N LEU A 250 3.48 15.93 -10.24
CA LEU A 250 2.34 16.58 -9.61
C LEU A 250 2.62 18.04 -9.26
N VAL A 251 3.82 18.38 -8.83
CA VAL A 251 4.24 19.77 -8.57
C VAL A 251 4.25 20.55 -9.89
N GLU A 252 4.77 19.99 -10.97
CA GLU A 252 4.70 20.59 -12.31
C GLU A 252 3.25 20.73 -12.82
N ALA A 253 2.39 19.73 -12.57
CA ALA A 253 0.98 19.78 -12.93
C ALA A 253 0.23 20.86 -12.14
N LYS A 254 0.50 21.00 -10.84
CA LYS A 254 0.01 22.08 -9.97
C LYS A 254 0.35 23.46 -10.54
N ASP A 255 1.57 23.64 -11.03
CA ASP A 255 2.02 24.93 -11.57
C ASP A 255 1.35 25.26 -12.90
N ARG A 256 0.99 24.25 -13.69
CA ARG A 256 0.22 24.38 -14.94
C ARG A 256 -1.30 24.48 -14.71
N ALA A 257 -1.78 24.24 -13.49
CA ALA A 257 -3.19 24.28 -13.13
C ALA A 257 -3.70 25.72 -13.13
N SER A 258 -4.76 25.98 -13.90
CA SER A 258 -5.39 27.30 -13.99
C SER A 258 -6.90 27.21 -13.86
N VAL A 259 -7.52 28.23 -13.28
CA VAL A 259 -8.98 28.39 -13.22
C VAL A 259 -9.33 29.62 -14.04
N GLN A 260 -10.27 29.48 -14.97
CA GLN A 260 -10.75 30.57 -15.83
C GLN A 260 -11.80 31.40 -15.11
N SER A 261 -12.76 30.74 -14.47
CA SER A 261 -13.81 31.38 -13.68
C SER A 261 -14.43 30.40 -12.69
N CYS A 262 -15.13 30.93 -11.69
CA CYS A 262 -15.94 30.15 -10.77
C CYS A 262 -17.27 30.85 -10.53
N ALA A 263 -18.38 30.15 -10.79
CA ALA A 263 -19.73 30.64 -10.55
C ALA A 263 -20.20 30.45 -9.10
N PHE A 264 -19.42 29.71 -8.29
CA PHE A 264 -19.74 29.40 -6.89
C PHE A 264 -21.13 28.81 -6.70
N ASN A 265 -21.47 27.83 -7.56
CA ASN A 265 -22.83 27.28 -7.64
C ASN A 265 -23.31 26.69 -6.30
N THR A 266 -22.43 26.05 -5.54
CA THR A 266 -22.80 25.37 -4.29
C THR A 266 -22.01 25.91 -3.11
N LYS A 267 -22.71 26.35 -2.07
CA LYS A 267 -22.06 26.87 -0.85
C LYS A 267 -21.18 25.84 -0.14
N ASN A 268 -21.71 24.65 0.15
CA ASN A 268 -20.96 23.58 0.80
C ASN A 268 -21.01 22.31 -0.04
N ILE A 269 -19.85 21.86 -0.52
CA ILE A 269 -19.68 20.57 -1.17
C ILE A 269 -18.94 19.68 -0.18
N VAL A 270 -19.61 18.63 0.30
CA VAL A 270 -19.04 17.69 1.27
C VAL A 270 -18.78 16.37 0.58
N LEU A 271 -17.52 15.95 0.52
CA LEU A 271 -17.13 14.64 0.00
C LEU A 271 -16.78 13.74 1.18
N ILE A 272 -17.44 12.59 1.29
CA ILE A 272 -17.13 11.56 2.26
C ILE A 272 -16.52 10.38 1.50
N ILE A 273 -15.22 10.19 1.69
CA ILE A 273 -14.45 9.05 1.19
C ILE A 273 -14.44 7.99 2.28
N GLY A 274 -15.22 6.92 2.08
CA GLY A 274 -15.19 5.72 2.90
C GLY A 274 -14.04 4.79 2.52
N GLU A 275 -13.92 3.69 3.26
CA GLU A 275 -12.86 2.70 3.09
C GLU A 275 -13.48 1.30 3.09
N SER A 276 -13.15 0.49 2.08
CA SER A 276 -13.46 -0.94 2.01
C SER A 276 -14.92 -1.32 2.27
N LEU A 277 -15.89 -0.57 1.73
CA LEU A 277 -17.33 -0.91 1.83
C LEU A 277 -17.86 -1.44 0.49
N GLY A 278 -18.07 -2.75 0.42
CA GLY A 278 -18.74 -3.38 -0.72
C GLY A 278 -20.22 -3.05 -0.81
N ARG A 279 -20.73 -2.79 -2.03
CA ARG A 279 -22.16 -2.49 -2.27
C ARG A 279 -23.07 -3.61 -1.73
N HIS A 280 -22.61 -4.86 -1.83
CA HIS A 280 -23.37 -6.06 -1.44
C HIS A 280 -23.58 -6.21 0.06
N HIS A 281 -22.90 -5.42 0.89
CA HIS A 281 -23.11 -5.38 2.34
C HIS A 281 -23.93 -4.16 2.80
N SER A 282 -24.42 -3.35 1.87
CA SER A 282 -25.27 -2.21 2.18
C SER A 282 -26.75 -2.55 2.03
N GLN A 283 -27.51 -2.40 3.11
CA GLN A 283 -28.96 -2.61 3.12
C GLN A 283 -29.68 -1.77 2.05
N GLN A 284 -29.22 -0.54 1.81
CA GLN A 284 -29.75 0.36 0.78
C GLN A 284 -29.71 -0.26 -0.63
N TYR A 285 -28.78 -1.18 -0.88
CA TYR A 285 -28.62 -1.86 -2.16
C TYR A 285 -29.15 -3.30 -2.17
N GLY A 286 -29.97 -3.66 -1.18
CA GLY A 286 -30.65 -4.95 -1.12
C GLY A 286 -30.01 -5.98 -0.20
N TYR A 287 -28.99 -5.61 0.58
CA TYR A 287 -28.41 -6.53 1.56
C TYR A 287 -29.44 -6.93 2.63
N PHE A 288 -29.39 -8.20 3.04
CA PHE A 288 -30.42 -8.81 3.89
C PHE A 288 -30.31 -8.44 5.39
N MET A 289 -29.16 -7.89 5.82
CA MET A 289 -28.98 -7.33 7.17
C MET A 289 -29.23 -5.83 7.16
N LYS A 290 -29.68 -5.30 8.30
CA LYS A 290 -29.98 -3.87 8.45
C LYS A 290 -28.72 -3.04 8.72
N THR A 291 -27.77 -3.06 7.78
CA THR A 291 -26.45 -2.45 7.92
C THR A 291 -26.43 -0.94 7.67
N THR A 292 -27.32 -0.42 6.81
CA THR A 292 -27.37 1.03 6.48
C THR A 292 -28.75 1.68 6.71
N PRO A 293 -29.34 1.52 7.91
CA PRO A 293 -30.71 1.97 8.18
C PRO A 293 -30.88 3.49 8.12
N ARG A 294 -29.83 4.28 8.41
CA ARG A 294 -29.92 5.75 8.38
C ARG A 294 -29.87 6.28 6.95
N GLN A 295 -29.04 5.71 6.09
CA GLN A 295 -29.06 6.01 4.65
C GLN A 295 -30.44 5.73 4.03
N ILE A 296 -31.06 4.60 4.35
CA ILE A 296 -32.45 4.29 3.91
C ILE A 296 -33.45 5.32 4.42
N ALA A 297 -33.31 5.81 5.67
CA ALA A 297 -34.20 6.82 6.20
C ALA A 297 -34.08 8.15 5.43
N LEU A 298 -32.86 8.56 5.08
CA LEU A 298 -32.60 9.76 4.27
C LEU A 298 -33.12 9.62 2.83
N GLU A 299 -33.02 8.42 2.26
CA GLU A 299 -33.59 8.10 0.95
C GLU A 299 -35.12 8.21 0.96
N LYS A 300 -35.77 7.62 1.97
CA LYS A 300 -37.23 7.70 2.14
C LYS A 300 -37.72 9.12 2.40
N ALA A 301 -36.90 9.96 3.01
CA ALA A 301 -37.19 11.38 3.17
C ALA A 301 -37.10 12.17 1.84
N GLY A 302 -36.55 11.56 0.79
CA GLY A 302 -36.40 12.16 -0.54
C GLY A 302 -35.18 13.06 -0.67
N ASN A 303 -34.28 13.08 0.31
CA ASN A 303 -33.09 13.94 0.31
C ASN A 303 -31.82 13.23 -0.18
N LEU A 304 -31.78 11.90 -0.14
CA LEU A 304 -30.63 11.09 -0.56
C LEU A 304 -30.98 10.24 -1.77
N ILE A 305 -30.19 10.34 -2.83
CA ILE A 305 -30.38 9.62 -4.09
C ILE A 305 -29.26 8.57 -4.26
N PRO A 306 -29.55 7.26 -4.12
CA PRO A 306 -28.58 6.22 -4.36
C PRO A 306 -28.39 5.94 -5.86
N PHE A 307 -27.12 5.82 -6.27
CA PHE A 307 -26.74 5.50 -7.64
C PHE A 307 -26.54 4.00 -7.79
N THR A 308 -27.05 3.43 -8.89
CA THR A 308 -27.20 1.97 -9.00
C THR A 308 -26.17 1.27 -9.89
N ASP A 309 -25.30 2.00 -10.58
CA ASP A 309 -24.32 1.41 -11.51
C ASP A 309 -22.97 2.15 -11.44
N VAL A 310 -22.34 2.10 -10.26
CA VAL A 310 -21.06 2.76 -9.96
C VAL A 310 -20.00 1.73 -9.63
N VAL A 311 -18.81 1.89 -10.24
CA VAL A 311 -17.64 1.06 -9.94
C VAL A 311 -16.43 1.91 -9.57
N ALA A 312 -15.59 1.38 -8.68
CA ALA A 312 -14.24 1.87 -8.47
C ALA A 312 -13.34 1.40 -9.62
N PRO A 313 -12.33 2.18 -10.02
CA PRO A 313 -11.40 1.79 -11.09
C PRO A 313 -10.28 0.83 -10.61
N TRP A 314 -10.04 0.79 -9.29
CA TRP A 314 -9.14 -0.16 -8.62
C TRP A 314 -9.78 -0.67 -7.32
N ASN A 315 -9.27 -1.79 -6.80
CA ASN A 315 -9.62 -2.39 -5.51
C ASN A 315 -8.48 -2.22 -4.49
N LEU A 316 -7.74 -1.11 -4.58
CA LEU A 316 -6.62 -0.79 -3.70
C LEU A 316 -6.57 0.73 -3.49
N THR A 317 -6.69 1.16 -2.24
CA THR A 317 -6.73 2.55 -1.80
C THR A 317 -5.69 3.42 -2.51
N SER A 318 -4.44 2.95 -2.67
CA SER A 318 -3.37 3.68 -3.38
C SER A 318 -3.76 4.16 -4.76
N PHE A 319 -4.25 3.24 -5.57
CA PHE A 319 -4.62 3.55 -6.93
C PHE A 319 -5.94 4.30 -7.00
N VAL A 320 -6.87 4.01 -6.10
CA VAL A 320 -8.12 4.76 -6.05
C VAL A 320 -7.83 6.22 -5.75
N PHE A 321 -7.08 6.54 -4.70
CA PHE A 321 -6.73 7.92 -4.33
C PHE A 321 -6.00 8.67 -5.44
N LYS A 322 -5.06 8.01 -6.13
CA LYS A 322 -4.36 8.56 -7.30
C LYS A 322 -5.34 9.04 -8.38
N ASN A 323 -6.43 8.32 -8.60
CA ASN A 323 -7.39 8.61 -9.68
C ASN A 323 -8.57 9.48 -9.22
N ILE A 324 -9.11 9.29 -8.01
CA ILE A 324 -10.25 10.10 -7.54
C ILE A 324 -9.84 11.53 -7.13
N PHE A 325 -8.54 11.79 -6.90
CA PHE A 325 -8.03 13.14 -6.65
C PHE A 325 -7.57 13.86 -7.93
N SER A 326 -7.19 13.13 -8.97
CA SER A 326 -6.67 13.71 -10.21
C SER A 326 -7.78 14.05 -11.19
N MET A 327 -7.61 15.09 -12.01
CA MET A 327 -8.52 15.35 -13.14
C MET A 327 -8.42 14.31 -14.27
N HIS A 328 -7.45 13.40 -14.21
CA HIS A 328 -7.29 12.26 -15.11
C HIS A 328 -8.41 11.23 -14.94
N VAL A 329 -8.83 10.64 -16.06
CA VAL A 329 -9.73 9.47 -16.05
C VAL A 329 -9.07 8.28 -16.76
N VAL A 330 -9.44 7.07 -16.36
CA VAL A 330 -8.92 5.84 -16.96
C VAL A 330 -9.25 5.81 -18.46
N GLY A 331 -8.22 5.52 -19.26
CA GLY A 331 -8.27 5.54 -20.72
C GLY A 331 -7.83 6.86 -21.35
N GLN A 332 -7.67 7.93 -20.56
CA GLN A 332 -7.07 9.18 -21.02
C GLN A 332 -5.55 9.05 -21.15
N LYS A 333 -4.96 9.77 -22.12
CA LYS A 333 -3.51 9.78 -22.35
C LYS A 333 -2.74 10.30 -21.12
N GLY A 334 -1.59 9.70 -20.84
CA GLY A 334 -0.76 10.06 -19.70
C GLY A 334 -1.20 9.34 -18.42
N GLU A 335 -0.60 9.72 -17.31
CA GLU A 335 -0.86 9.16 -16.00
C GLU A 335 -1.58 10.17 -15.11
N TRP A 336 -2.20 9.71 -14.03
CA TRP A 336 -2.87 10.56 -13.05
C TRP A 336 -2.01 11.72 -12.53
N CYS A 337 -0.68 11.55 -12.43
CA CYS A 337 0.24 12.58 -11.96
C CYS A 337 0.62 13.63 -13.03
N ASP A 338 0.14 13.50 -14.27
CA ASP A 338 0.29 14.55 -15.31
C ASP A 338 -0.78 15.64 -15.23
N TYR A 339 -1.83 15.40 -14.45
CA TYR A 339 -3.01 16.24 -14.36
C TYR A 339 -3.10 16.87 -12.96
N PRO A 340 -3.71 18.07 -12.85
CA PRO A 340 -3.88 18.71 -11.55
C PRO A 340 -4.82 17.91 -10.65
N LEU A 341 -4.62 18.05 -9.34
CA LEU A 341 -5.52 17.46 -8.35
C LEU A 341 -6.69 18.41 -8.09
N PHE A 342 -7.92 17.89 -8.05
CA PHE A 342 -9.13 18.72 -7.93
C PHE A 342 -9.14 19.67 -6.72
N PRO A 343 -8.61 19.32 -5.52
CA PRO A 343 -8.60 20.25 -4.40
C PRO A 343 -7.78 21.52 -4.71
N GLN A 344 -6.73 21.40 -5.53
CA GLN A 344 -5.93 22.55 -5.97
C GLN A 344 -6.76 23.51 -6.83
N LEU A 345 -7.60 22.96 -7.70
CA LEU A 345 -8.50 23.74 -8.56
C LEU A 345 -9.59 24.42 -7.73
N PHE A 346 -10.14 23.75 -6.73
CA PHE A 346 -11.08 24.37 -5.78
C PHE A 346 -10.45 25.54 -5.01
N ARG A 347 -9.24 25.36 -4.47
CA ARG A 347 -8.53 26.45 -3.77
C ARG A 347 -8.21 27.61 -4.70
N LYS A 348 -7.70 27.34 -5.90
CA LYS A 348 -7.45 28.36 -6.93
C LYS A 348 -8.73 29.08 -7.36
N ALA A 349 -9.87 28.39 -7.37
CA ALA A 349 -11.18 28.97 -7.68
C ALA A 349 -11.74 29.84 -6.54
N GLY A 350 -11.16 29.79 -5.33
CA GLY A 350 -11.58 30.59 -4.18
C GLY A 350 -12.44 29.84 -3.15
N TYR A 351 -12.63 28.52 -3.28
CA TYR A 351 -13.22 27.72 -2.21
C TYR A 351 -12.23 27.52 -1.08
N HIS A 352 -12.73 27.54 0.16
CA HIS A 352 -11.98 27.05 1.32
C HIS A 352 -12.01 25.52 1.32
N VAL A 353 -10.85 24.88 1.34
CA VAL A 353 -10.77 23.41 1.22
C VAL A 353 -10.25 22.77 2.51
N SER A 354 -11.09 21.96 3.13
CA SER A 354 -10.76 21.18 4.33
C SER A 354 -10.57 19.71 3.99
N PHE A 355 -9.48 19.09 4.46
CA PHE A 355 -9.25 17.64 4.37
C PHE A 355 -9.03 17.04 5.75
N ILE A 356 -10.03 16.30 6.21
CA ILE A 356 -10.09 15.69 7.54
C ILE A 356 -10.00 14.19 7.35
N THR A 357 -8.97 13.57 7.92
CA THR A 357 -8.67 12.16 7.63
C THR A 357 -8.28 11.38 8.86
N ASN A 358 -8.77 10.14 8.93
CA ASN A 358 -8.38 9.15 9.93
C ASN A 358 -7.37 8.11 9.41
N GLN A 359 -6.74 8.38 8.26
CA GLN A 359 -5.69 7.54 7.68
C GLN A 359 -4.45 8.35 7.28
N PHE A 360 -4.63 9.47 6.57
CA PHE A 360 -3.53 10.18 5.91
C PHE A 360 -3.15 11.48 6.60
N LEU A 361 -2.62 11.41 7.82
CA LEU A 361 -2.16 12.62 8.51
C LEU A 361 -0.69 12.93 8.26
N PRO A 362 -0.33 14.21 8.05
CA PRO A 362 1.05 14.63 7.99
C PRO A 362 1.59 14.70 9.42
N GLN A 363 2.09 13.57 9.93
CA GLN A 363 2.81 13.55 11.20
C GLN A 363 4.31 13.49 10.95
N ALA A 364 5.06 14.44 11.52
CA ALA A 364 6.52 14.48 11.50
C ALA A 364 7.19 13.31 12.25
N LYS A 365 6.41 12.43 12.92
CA LYS A 365 6.93 11.33 13.75
C LYS A 365 6.30 9.96 13.47
N GLU A 366 5.35 9.87 12.53
CA GLU A 366 4.69 8.61 12.13
C GLU A 366 4.35 8.60 10.63
N ALA A 367 5.23 9.17 9.79
CA ALA A 367 5.17 9.00 8.34
C ALA A 367 5.56 7.57 7.94
N VAL A 368 4.78 6.57 8.34
CA VAL A 368 4.71 5.36 7.53
C VAL A 368 4.27 5.85 6.16
N TYR A 369 5.16 5.82 5.16
CA TYR A 369 4.75 5.90 3.77
C TYR A 369 3.71 4.83 3.56
N ASP A 370 2.47 5.26 3.60
CA ASP A 370 1.39 4.54 3.05
C ASP A 370 1.32 4.95 1.58
N PHE A 371 1.81 4.03 0.75
CA PHE A 371 1.71 4.13 -0.70
C PHE A 371 0.25 4.23 -1.16
N SER A 372 -0.72 4.01 -0.26
CA SER A 372 -2.18 4.24 -0.39
C SER A 372 -2.63 5.66 -0.75
N GLY A 373 -1.76 6.67 -0.64
CA GLY A 373 -2.07 8.05 -1.02
C GLY A 373 -1.45 9.12 -0.12
N GLY A 374 -0.94 8.73 1.05
CA GLY A 374 -0.25 9.63 1.97
C GLY A 374 0.93 10.38 1.34
N PHE A 375 1.69 9.73 0.45
CA PHE A 375 2.92 10.30 -0.11
C PHE A 375 2.70 11.63 -0.88
N PHE A 376 1.57 11.82 -1.57
CA PHE A 376 1.27 13.07 -2.28
C PHE A 376 0.34 13.99 -1.49
N LEU A 377 -0.58 13.43 -0.69
CA LEU A 377 -1.51 14.21 0.15
C LEU A 377 -0.81 14.87 1.33
N ASN A 378 0.30 14.30 1.82
CA ASN A 378 1.08 14.84 2.93
C ASN A 378 2.36 15.55 2.48
N ASN A 379 2.71 15.51 1.19
CA ASN A 379 3.81 16.30 0.66
C ASN A 379 3.56 17.79 1.01
N LYS A 380 4.54 18.45 1.63
CA LYS A 380 4.37 19.80 2.20
C LYS A 380 3.90 20.83 1.17
N GLU A 381 4.42 20.78 -0.06
CA GLU A 381 4.06 21.72 -1.11
C GLU A 381 2.67 21.41 -1.68
N LEU A 382 2.42 20.16 -2.04
CA LEU A 382 1.14 19.73 -2.60
C LEU A 382 0.00 19.86 -1.58
N SER A 383 0.22 19.48 -0.31
CA SER A 383 -0.77 19.66 0.75
C SER A 383 -1.12 21.12 0.92
N LYS A 384 -0.13 22.03 0.88
CA LYS A 384 -0.36 23.48 0.96
C LYS A 384 -1.03 24.05 -0.27
N SER A 385 -0.98 23.39 -1.42
CA SER A 385 -1.72 23.81 -2.62
C SER A 385 -3.14 23.26 -2.64
N MET A 386 -3.39 22.12 -2.00
CA MET A 386 -4.68 21.43 -1.97
C MET A 386 -5.60 21.81 -0.81
N PHE A 387 -5.05 22.10 0.36
CA PHE A 387 -5.84 22.20 1.60
C PHE A 387 -5.50 23.46 2.39
N ASP A 388 -6.53 24.16 2.85
CA ASP A 388 -6.43 25.27 3.80
C ASP A 388 -6.41 24.74 5.24
N THR A 389 -7.22 23.71 5.51
CA THR A 389 -7.49 23.21 6.86
C THR A 389 -7.33 21.68 6.90
N ARG A 390 -6.67 21.16 7.93
CA ARG A 390 -6.50 19.72 8.19
C ARG A 390 -6.60 19.41 9.68
N ASN A 391 -7.02 18.19 10.03
CA ASN A 391 -6.89 17.71 11.41
C ASN A 391 -5.41 17.43 11.76
N THR A 392 -5.12 17.25 13.05
CA THR A 392 -3.74 17.14 13.56
C THR A 392 -3.43 15.82 14.23
N ARG A 393 -4.42 14.92 14.38
CA ARG A 393 -4.24 13.61 15.03
C ARG A 393 -5.18 12.56 14.45
N LEU A 394 -4.70 11.32 14.41
CA LEU A 394 -5.50 10.15 14.08
C LEU A 394 -6.30 9.74 15.32
N HIS A 395 -7.37 9.00 15.12
CA HIS A 395 -8.27 8.52 16.16
C HIS A 395 -8.50 7.02 15.99
N THR A 396 -8.75 6.35 17.12
CA THR A 396 -9.12 4.93 17.11
C THR A 396 -10.39 4.67 16.30
N TYR A 397 -11.35 5.59 16.32
CA TYR A 397 -12.63 5.49 15.61
C TYR A 397 -12.94 6.79 14.85
N ASP A 398 -13.68 6.68 13.75
CA ASP A 398 -14.01 7.81 12.87
C ASP A 398 -14.89 8.89 13.53
N GLU A 399 -15.55 8.60 14.66
CA GLU A 399 -16.24 9.64 15.45
C GLU A 399 -15.30 10.76 15.91
N GLY A 400 -13.99 10.48 16.05
CA GLY A 400 -13.00 11.49 16.37
C GLY A 400 -12.90 12.60 15.33
N LEU A 401 -13.13 12.28 14.04
CA LEU A 401 -13.15 13.29 12.98
C LEU A 401 -14.34 14.24 13.10
N LEU A 402 -15.47 13.77 13.64
CA LEU A 402 -16.63 14.62 13.92
C LEU A 402 -16.27 15.67 14.98
N ALA A 403 -15.56 15.25 16.03
CA ALA A 403 -15.10 16.13 17.09
C ALA A 403 -14.04 17.13 16.59
N ASP A 404 -13.11 16.70 15.74
CA ASP A 404 -12.14 17.60 15.12
C ASP A 404 -12.83 18.67 14.27
N TYR A 405 -13.83 18.26 13.47
CA TYR A 405 -14.62 19.20 12.68
C TYR A 405 -15.38 20.20 13.55
N ASP A 406 -16.16 19.73 14.52
CA ASP A 406 -17.05 20.60 15.31
C ASP A 406 -16.27 21.60 16.19
N ASN A 407 -15.17 21.16 16.80
CA ASN A 407 -14.48 21.97 17.81
C ASN A 407 -13.46 22.95 17.23
N LYS A 408 -12.96 22.69 16.01
CA LYS A 408 -11.88 23.49 15.41
C LYS A 408 -12.19 23.87 13.97
N LEU A 409 -12.33 22.88 13.10
CA LEU A 409 -12.24 23.11 11.65
C LEU A 409 -13.48 23.81 11.10
N LYS A 410 -14.66 23.60 11.70
CA LYS A 410 -15.90 24.30 11.34
C LYS A 410 -15.78 25.82 11.49
N ALA A 411 -14.96 26.32 12.43
CA ALA A 411 -14.75 27.75 12.62
C ALA A 411 -13.91 28.38 11.49
N GLU A 412 -13.18 27.57 10.72
CA GLU A 412 -12.37 28.02 9.59
C GLU A 412 -13.13 28.06 8.27
N ASN A 413 -14.32 27.44 8.21
CA ASN A 413 -15.20 27.49 7.04
C ASN A 413 -15.48 28.93 6.61
N ARG A 414 -15.52 29.15 5.29
CA ARG A 414 -15.77 30.43 4.63
C ARG A 414 -17.14 30.43 3.97
N GLU A 415 -17.37 31.40 3.08
CA GLU A 415 -18.62 31.48 2.33
C GLU A 415 -18.81 30.24 1.45
N TYR A 416 -17.78 29.80 0.73
CA TYR A 416 -17.81 28.62 -0.15
C TYR A 416 -16.79 27.57 0.31
N ASN A 417 -17.23 26.33 0.55
CA ASN A 417 -16.42 25.29 1.18
C ASN A 417 -16.47 23.98 0.39
N LEU A 418 -15.30 23.37 0.20
CA LEU A 418 -15.14 21.96 -0.11
C LEU A 418 -14.61 21.26 1.14
N ILE A 419 -15.39 20.33 1.70
CA ILE A 419 -15.06 19.65 2.95
C ILE A 419 -14.97 18.16 2.69
N ILE A 420 -13.77 17.61 2.81
CA ILE A 420 -13.49 16.22 2.52
C ILE A 420 -13.26 15.47 3.85
N PHE A 421 -14.12 14.49 4.13
CA PHE A 421 -13.95 13.52 5.21
C PHE A 421 -13.40 12.22 4.63
N HIS A 422 -12.23 11.77 5.09
CA HIS A 422 -11.64 10.50 4.73
C HIS A 422 -11.62 9.56 5.94
N LEU A 423 -12.47 8.56 5.91
CA LEU A 423 -12.76 7.63 7.00
C LEU A 423 -11.85 6.39 6.94
N ILE A 424 -11.56 5.75 8.08
CA ILE A 424 -10.99 4.39 8.09
C ILE A 424 -12.06 3.33 7.82
N GLY A 425 -13.34 3.69 7.96
CA GLY A 425 -14.48 2.96 7.43
C GLY A 425 -14.49 1.48 7.84
N CYS A 426 -14.60 0.61 6.85
CA CYS A 426 -14.76 -0.82 7.03
C CYS A 426 -13.45 -1.61 6.82
N HIS A 427 -12.28 -0.96 6.87
CA HIS A 427 -10.97 -1.59 6.67
C HIS A 427 -10.78 -2.86 7.52
N VAL A 428 -10.12 -3.87 6.93
CA VAL A 428 -9.79 -5.16 7.57
C VAL A 428 -9.20 -5.01 8.98
N SER A 429 -9.49 -5.98 9.85
CA SER A 429 -9.59 -5.85 11.33
C SER A 429 -10.89 -5.18 11.77
N TYR A 430 -12.02 -5.63 11.18
CA TYR A 430 -13.35 -5.04 11.34
C TYR A 430 -13.77 -4.82 12.80
N ASN A 431 -13.42 -5.73 13.69
CA ASN A 431 -13.72 -5.62 15.13
C ASN A 431 -13.06 -4.42 15.84
N ARG A 432 -12.09 -3.76 15.18
CA ARG A 432 -11.44 -2.53 15.64
C ARG A 432 -11.98 -1.27 14.97
N ARG A 433 -12.96 -1.39 14.07
CA ARG A 433 -13.57 -0.25 13.34
C ARG A 433 -14.72 0.41 14.09
N TYR A 434 -15.16 -0.19 15.19
CA TYR A 434 -16.28 0.30 15.98
C TYR A 434 -16.06 0.02 17.47
N PRO A 435 -16.64 0.85 18.36
CA PRO A 435 -16.56 0.65 19.81
C PRO A 435 -17.17 -0.69 20.28
N ALA A 436 -16.66 -1.23 21.38
CA ALA A 436 -17.09 -2.53 21.90
C ALA A 436 -18.59 -2.58 22.27
N ASP A 437 -19.18 -1.45 22.67
CA ASP A 437 -20.59 -1.28 23.00
C ASP A 437 -21.50 -1.02 21.76
N ARG A 438 -20.94 -1.10 20.55
CA ARG A 438 -21.66 -1.00 19.27
C ARG A 438 -21.72 -2.33 18.51
N LYS A 439 -21.48 -3.46 19.19
CA LYS A 439 -21.70 -4.83 18.67
C LYS A 439 -23.20 -5.14 18.58
N HIS A 440 -23.80 -4.93 17.42
CA HIS A 440 -25.21 -5.24 17.16
C HIS A 440 -25.40 -6.66 16.62
N PHE A 441 -24.77 -6.98 15.50
CA PHE A 441 -24.83 -8.30 14.87
C PHE A 441 -23.92 -9.31 15.56
N LYS A 442 -24.38 -10.55 15.66
CA LYS A 442 -23.68 -11.68 16.26
C LYS A 442 -23.67 -12.86 15.30
N ALA A 443 -22.71 -13.77 15.47
CA ALA A 443 -22.61 -14.97 14.64
C ALA A 443 -23.90 -15.82 14.62
N SER A 444 -24.67 -15.81 15.71
CA SER A 444 -25.98 -16.48 15.80
C SER A 444 -27.01 -15.97 14.80
N ASP A 445 -26.97 -14.67 14.45
CA ASP A 445 -27.94 -14.03 13.57
C ASP A 445 -27.81 -14.52 12.12
N TYR A 446 -26.64 -15.06 11.78
CA TYR A 446 -26.34 -15.65 10.47
C TYR A 446 -26.56 -17.16 10.42
N LYS A 447 -26.91 -17.82 11.54
CA LYS A 447 -27.05 -19.30 11.57
C LYS A 447 -28.05 -19.82 10.55
N GLN A 448 -29.18 -19.14 10.39
CA GLN A 448 -30.21 -19.48 9.41
C GLN A 448 -30.02 -18.79 8.06
N LYS A 449 -29.44 -17.57 8.06
CA LYS A 449 -29.30 -16.75 6.84
C LYS A 449 -28.09 -17.15 5.98
N ARG A 450 -27.03 -17.65 6.62
CA ARG A 450 -25.78 -18.13 6.02
C ARG A 450 -25.42 -19.51 6.64
N PRO A 451 -26.26 -20.54 6.47
CA PRO A 451 -26.08 -21.86 7.08
C PRO A 451 -24.80 -22.57 6.61
N GLU A 452 -24.29 -22.21 5.44
CA GLU A 452 -23.07 -22.74 4.84
C GLU A 452 -21.77 -22.24 5.49
N LEU A 453 -21.81 -21.14 6.25
CA LEU A 453 -20.62 -20.60 6.93
C LEU A 453 -20.36 -21.31 8.27
N THR A 454 -19.07 -21.51 8.60
CA THR A 454 -18.67 -21.97 9.94
C THR A 454 -18.96 -20.90 11.00
N LEU A 455 -18.96 -21.29 12.28
CA LEU A 455 -19.15 -20.34 13.38
C LEU A 455 -18.13 -19.18 13.33
N GLN A 456 -16.86 -19.48 13.08
CA GLN A 456 -15.79 -18.48 12.97
C GLN A 456 -16.03 -17.49 11.83
N ARG A 457 -16.46 -17.98 10.65
CA ARG A 457 -16.78 -17.12 9.51
C ARG A 457 -17.99 -16.22 9.79
N ARG A 458 -19.00 -16.74 10.47
CA ARG A 458 -20.14 -15.91 10.91
C ARG A 458 -19.74 -14.85 11.92
N TYR A 459 -18.74 -15.10 12.78
CA TYR A 459 -18.18 -14.05 13.65
C TYR A 459 -17.50 -12.95 12.84
N MET A 460 -16.68 -13.32 11.87
CA MET A 460 -16.00 -12.36 10.99
C MET A 460 -17.00 -11.53 10.18
N LEU A 461 -18.00 -12.18 9.58
CA LEU A 461 -19.10 -11.51 8.87
C LEU A 461 -19.88 -10.54 9.78
N ALA A 462 -20.20 -10.96 11.01
CA ALA A 462 -20.84 -10.09 11.99
C ALA A 462 -19.96 -8.88 12.34
N HIS A 463 -18.64 -9.04 12.42
CA HIS A 463 -17.72 -7.93 12.64
C HIS A 463 -17.73 -6.93 11.48
N TYR A 464 -17.71 -7.41 10.24
CA TYR A 464 -17.79 -6.55 9.06
C TYR A 464 -19.12 -5.78 9.03
N ASP A 465 -20.26 -6.46 9.17
CA ASP A 465 -21.58 -5.80 9.15
C ASP A 465 -21.77 -4.79 10.31
N ASN A 466 -21.14 -5.03 11.47
CA ASN A 466 -21.11 -4.06 12.57
C ASN A 466 -20.26 -2.83 12.22
N ALA A 467 -19.14 -3.00 11.51
CA ALA A 467 -18.34 -1.89 11.00
C ALA A 467 -19.16 -1.07 9.99
N VAL A 468 -19.91 -1.72 9.08
CA VAL A 468 -20.82 -1.04 8.14
C VAL A 468 -21.89 -0.23 8.89
N LEU A 469 -22.51 -0.82 9.93
CA LEU A 469 -23.53 -0.15 10.73
C LEU A 469 -22.99 1.04 11.54
N TYR A 470 -21.75 0.95 12.01
CA TYR A 470 -21.06 2.06 12.64
C TYR A 470 -20.73 3.16 11.63
N ASN A 471 -20.19 2.81 10.46
CA ASN A 471 -19.95 3.74 9.35
C ASN A 471 -21.24 4.47 8.94
N ASP A 472 -22.37 3.79 8.79
CA ASP A 472 -23.69 4.41 8.56
C ASP A 472 -24.04 5.46 9.62
N SER A 473 -23.68 5.22 10.88
CA SER A 473 -23.91 6.18 11.96
C SER A 473 -23.03 7.42 11.83
N ILE A 474 -21.76 7.27 11.47
CA ILE A 474 -20.80 8.38 11.30
C ILE A 474 -21.19 9.22 10.09
N VAL A 475 -21.45 8.58 8.96
CA VAL A 475 -21.84 9.23 7.71
C VAL A 475 -23.13 10.03 7.89
N ASN A 476 -24.12 9.47 8.58
CA ASN A 476 -25.35 10.20 8.93
C ASN A 476 -25.09 11.39 9.87
N GLN A 477 -24.13 11.27 10.80
CA GLN A 477 -23.74 12.38 11.67
C GLN A 477 -23.06 13.51 10.87
N ILE A 478 -22.26 13.19 9.85
CA ILE A 478 -21.72 14.18 8.91
C ILE A 478 -22.88 14.89 8.19
N VAL A 479 -23.80 14.13 7.57
CA VAL A 479 -24.97 14.70 6.87
C VAL A 479 -25.77 15.65 7.76
N LYS A 480 -26.04 15.28 9.01
CA LYS A 480 -26.79 16.11 9.97
C LYS A 480 -26.16 17.48 10.22
N ARG A 481 -24.84 17.61 10.16
CA ARG A 481 -24.13 18.89 10.36
C ARG A 481 -24.38 19.89 9.22
N PHE A 482 -24.79 19.40 8.06
CA PHE A 482 -25.04 20.21 6.86
C PHE A 482 -26.51 20.23 6.42
N ALA A 483 -27.39 19.49 7.11
CA ALA A 483 -28.79 19.34 6.72
C ALA A 483 -29.59 20.66 6.66
N ASN A 484 -29.18 21.64 7.48
CA ASN A 484 -29.79 22.97 7.57
C ASN A 484 -29.01 24.06 6.81
N GLU A 485 -27.97 23.70 6.08
CA GLU A 485 -27.15 24.60 5.24
C GLU A 485 -27.49 24.43 3.77
N GLU A 486 -27.04 25.34 2.90
CA GLU A 486 -26.98 25.05 1.46
C GLU A 486 -25.82 24.09 1.22
N ALA A 487 -26.13 22.80 1.11
CA ALA A 487 -25.13 21.75 1.00
C ALA A 487 -25.55 20.58 0.09
N VAL A 488 -24.55 20.07 -0.63
CA VAL A 488 -24.56 18.76 -1.29
C VAL A 488 -23.52 17.86 -0.61
N VAL A 489 -23.90 16.62 -0.28
CA VAL A 489 -23.01 15.64 0.35
C VAL A 489 -22.92 14.42 -0.57
N ILE A 490 -21.71 14.03 -0.93
CA ILE A 490 -21.43 12.87 -1.79
C ILE A 490 -20.71 11.83 -0.93
N TYR A 491 -21.15 10.58 -0.99
CA TYR A 491 -20.48 9.46 -0.35
C TYR A 491 -20.02 8.45 -1.40
N MET A 492 -18.76 8.04 -1.30
CA MET A 492 -18.23 6.85 -1.96
C MET A 492 -17.16 6.21 -1.07
N PRO A 493 -17.11 4.88 -0.90
CA PRO A 493 -15.91 4.22 -0.44
C PRO A 493 -14.92 4.12 -1.60
N ASP A 494 -13.63 4.03 -1.26
CA ASP A 494 -12.56 3.87 -2.23
C ASP A 494 -12.75 2.60 -3.09
N HIS A 495 -13.00 1.45 -2.45
CA HIS A 495 -13.31 0.18 -3.08
C HIS A 495 -14.26 -0.69 -2.23
N GLY A 496 -14.73 -1.79 -2.80
CA GLY A 496 -15.44 -2.85 -2.11
C GLY A 496 -14.50 -3.84 -1.43
N GLU A 497 -15.07 -4.77 -0.68
CA GLU A 497 -14.30 -5.81 0.03
C GLU A 497 -15.14 -7.07 0.15
N GLU A 498 -14.50 -8.23 -0.02
CA GLU A 498 -15.14 -9.53 0.14
C GLU A 498 -15.21 -9.97 1.62
N CYS A 499 -16.35 -10.54 1.99
CA CYS A 499 -16.59 -11.19 3.27
C CYS A 499 -17.44 -12.46 3.08
N PHE A 500 -16.85 -13.47 2.42
CA PHE A 500 -17.44 -14.78 2.13
C PHE A 500 -18.64 -14.75 1.18
N GLU A 501 -18.61 -14.00 0.09
CA GLU A 501 -19.72 -13.94 -0.86
C GLU A 501 -19.93 -15.26 -1.61
N GLY A 502 -21.20 -15.65 -1.77
CA GLY A 502 -21.57 -16.92 -2.39
C GLY A 502 -20.96 -18.13 -1.67
N LYS A 503 -20.10 -18.87 -2.38
CA LYS A 503 -19.35 -20.02 -1.84
C LYS A 503 -17.85 -19.73 -1.67
N ARG A 504 -17.44 -18.47 -1.80
CA ARG A 504 -16.04 -18.06 -1.76
C ARG A 504 -15.55 -18.08 -0.32
N ASP A 505 -14.29 -18.46 -0.16
CA ASP A 505 -13.64 -18.62 1.15
C ASP A 505 -12.53 -17.60 1.35
N ILE A 506 -12.85 -16.34 1.05
CA ILE A 506 -11.91 -15.23 1.22
C ILE A 506 -12.58 -14.11 2.01
N ILE A 507 -11.71 -13.39 2.71
CA ILE A 507 -12.01 -12.10 3.33
C ILE A 507 -10.97 -11.11 2.82
N CYS A 508 -11.29 -9.83 2.89
CA CYS A 508 -10.44 -8.78 2.36
C CYS A 508 -10.42 -8.82 0.82
N ARG A 509 -9.80 -7.80 0.23
CA ARG A 509 -9.54 -7.75 -1.21
C ARG A 509 -8.69 -8.92 -1.70
N ASN A 510 -9.01 -9.38 -2.91
CA ASN A 510 -8.27 -10.35 -3.68
C ASN A 510 -7.30 -9.61 -4.61
N HIS A 511 -6.02 -9.92 -4.46
CA HIS A 511 -4.97 -9.28 -5.23
C HIS A 511 -4.78 -9.86 -6.64
N SER A 512 -5.65 -10.78 -7.08
CA SER A 512 -5.59 -11.37 -8.42
C SER A 512 -5.39 -10.33 -9.52
N ALA A 513 -4.40 -10.60 -10.38
CA ALA A 513 -4.11 -9.82 -11.57
C ALA A 513 -5.17 -10.02 -12.67
N LYS A 514 -5.87 -11.17 -12.66
CA LYS A 514 -6.99 -11.46 -13.57
C LYS A 514 -8.30 -11.12 -12.89
N ILE A 515 -9.07 -10.24 -13.51
CA ILE A 515 -10.38 -9.82 -13.02
C ILE A 515 -11.45 -10.66 -13.72
N ASP A 516 -12.13 -11.51 -12.95
CA ASP A 516 -13.36 -12.18 -13.38
C ASP A 516 -14.60 -11.42 -12.91
N TYR A 517 -15.78 -11.90 -13.30
CA TYR A 517 -17.05 -11.25 -12.95
C TYR A 517 -17.26 -11.16 -11.43
N ASP A 518 -16.97 -12.22 -10.68
CA ASP A 518 -17.22 -12.24 -9.24
C ASP A 518 -16.29 -11.26 -8.51
N LEU A 519 -15.01 -11.23 -8.85
CA LEU A 519 -14.06 -10.25 -8.31
C LEU A 519 -14.50 -8.82 -8.64
N ALA A 520 -14.88 -8.55 -9.90
CA ALA A 520 -15.40 -7.25 -10.30
C ALA A 520 -16.66 -6.85 -9.53
N HIS A 521 -17.59 -7.79 -9.38
CA HIS A 521 -18.87 -7.60 -8.71
C HIS A 521 -18.66 -7.26 -7.24
N TYR A 522 -17.81 -7.99 -6.50
CA TYR A 522 -17.70 -7.83 -5.05
C TYR A 522 -16.75 -6.72 -4.60
N GLU A 523 -15.68 -6.44 -5.35
CA GLU A 523 -14.63 -5.50 -4.92
C GLU A 523 -14.62 -4.16 -5.66
N PHE A 524 -15.26 -4.08 -6.83
CA PHE A 524 -15.29 -2.83 -7.61
C PHE A 524 -16.65 -2.17 -7.60
N GLU A 525 -17.76 -2.91 -7.44
CA GLU A 525 -19.07 -2.26 -7.21
C GLU A 525 -19.12 -1.61 -5.83
N VAL A 526 -19.24 -0.30 -5.81
CA VAL A 526 -19.24 0.51 -4.58
C VAL A 526 -20.57 1.22 -4.38
N PRO A 527 -21.05 1.38 -3.13
CA PRO A 527 -22.16 2.26 -2.84
C PRO A 527 -21.76 3.71 -3.16
N PHE A 528 -22.63 4.40 -3.88
CA PHE A 528 -22.45 5.81 -4.22
C PHE A 528 -23.78 6.51 -4.11
N TRP A 529 -23.84 7.62 -3.39
CA TRP A 529 -25.06 8.42 -3.31
C TRP A 529 -24.76 9.90 -3.15
N ILE A 530 -25.77 10.70 -3.50
CA ILE A 530 -25.76 12.15 -3.34
C ILE A 530 -26.92 12.54 -2.44
N TYR A 531 -26.61 13.23 -1.35
CA TYR A 531 -27.59 13.86 -0.47
C TYR A 531 -27.64 15.36 -0.74
N CYS A 532 -28.84 15.90 -0.87
CA CYS A 532 -29.10 17.32 -1.03
C CYS A 532 -29.91 17.85 0.18
N SER A 533 -29.35 18.85 0.86
CA SER A 533 -30.07 19.60 1.89
C SER A 533 -31.30 20.32 1.34
N GLN A 534 -32.28 20.61 2.18
CA GLN A 534 -33.50 21.29 1.74
C GLN A 534 -33.22 22.68 1.14
N LYS A 535 -32.26 23.43 1.71
CA LYS A 535 -31.84 24.73 1.16
C LYS A 535 -31.19 24.58 -0.22
N TYR A 536 -30.39 23.54 -0.42
CA TYR A 536 -29.81 23.26 -1.73
C TYR A 536 -30.89 22.94 -2.76
N ILE A 537 -31.83 22.05 -2.44
CA ILE A 537 -32.94 21.67 -3.33
C ILE A 537 -33.78 22.90 -3.72
N ALA A 538 -34.08 23.78 -2.75
CA ALA A 538 -34.86 24.99 -3.01
C ALA A 538 -34.15 25.97 -3.95
N LYS A 539 -32.81 26.06 -3.89
CA LYS A 539 -32.01 26.98 -4.72
C LYS A 539 -31.64 26.39 -6.08
N HIS A 540 -31.45 25.07 -6.15
CA HIS A 540 -30.98 24.32 -7.33
C HIS A 540 -31.96 23.19 -7.72
N PRO A 541 -33.25 23.49 -7.98
CA PRO A 541 -34.24 22.45 -8.21
C PRO A 541 -33.99 21.66 -9.49
N LYS A 542 -33.44 22.30 -10.53
CA LYS A 542 -33.16 21.63 -11.82
C LYS A 542 -32.04 20.62 -11.69
N GLU A 543 -30.96 21.00 -11.00
CA GLU A 543 -29.82 20.15 -10.71
C GLU A 543 -30.25 18.96 -9.84
N PHE A 544 -31.11 19.18 -8.84
CA PHE A 544 -31.65 18.08 -8.03
C PHE A 544 -32.53 17.11 -8.82
N GLU A 545 -33.41 17.60 -9.70
CA GLU A 545 -34.16 16.75 -10.63
C GLU A 545 -33.21 15.95 -11.54
N GLN A 546 -32.14 16.60 -12.03
CA GLN A 546 -31.16 15.94 -12.87
C GLN A 546 -30.42 14.83 -12.12
N ILE A 547 -29.97 15.06 -10.88
CA ILE A 547 -29.37 14.04 -10.01
C ILE A 547 -30.29 12.82 -9.89
N LYS A 548 -31.60 13.05 -9.69
CA LYS A 548 -32.57 11.95 -9.68
C LYS A 548 -32.60 11.21 -11.01
N VAL A 549 -32.66 11.89 -12.14
CA VAL A 549 -32.73 11.26 -13.47
C VAL A 549 -31.49 10.43 -13.78
N ILE A 550 -30.28 10.92 -13.43
CA ILE A 550 -29.02 10.26 -13.80
C ILE A 550 -28.60 9.10 -12.90
N ARG A 551 -29.28 8.86 -11.77
CA ARG A 551 -28.88 7.86 -10.74
C ARG A 551 -28.68 6.43 -11.27
N HIS A 552 -29.24 6.11 -12.43
CA HIS A 552 -29.13 4.79 -13.07
C HIS A 552 -28.07 4.73 -14.17
N LYS A 553 -27.42 5.86 -14.51
CA LYS A 553 -26.34 5.88 -15.50
C LYS A 553 -25.11 5.17 -14.96
N ARG A 554 -24.35 4.58 -15.89
CA ARG A 554 -23.04 3.99 -15.61
C ARG A 554 -22.06 5.07 -15.17
N PHE A 555 -21.37 4.84 -14.06
CA PHE A 555 -20.34 5.73 -13.54
C PHE A 555 -19.12 4.95 -13.07
N MET A 556 -17.96 5.58 -13.15
CA MET A 556 -16.73 5.10 -12.55
C MET A 556 -16.13 6.24 -11.74
N THR A 557 -15.64 5.95 -10.54
CA THR A 557 -15.32 7.00 -9.55
C THR A 557 -14.09 7.83 -9.90
N ASP A 558 -13.29 7.43 -10.90
CA ASP A 558 -12.23 8.26 -11.49
C ASP A 558 -12.77 9.59 -12.06
N ALA A 559 -14.03 9.62 -12.49
CA ALA A 559 -14.66 10.82 -13.03
C ALA A 559 -15.31 11.73 -11.97
N LEU A 560 -15.25 11.37 -10.67
CA LEU A 560 -15.76 12.16 -9.56
C LEU A 560 -15.26 13.63 -9.57
N PRO A 561 -13.98 13.92 -9.87
CA PRO A 561 -13.48 15.30 -9.93
C PRO A 561 -14.26 16.20 -10.88
N HIS A 562 -14.70 15.69 -12.03
CA HIS A 562 -15.48 16.46 -13.00
C HIS A 562 -16.87 16.80 -12.44
N LEU A 563 -17.53 15.86 -11.76
CA LEU A 563 -18.78 16.10 -11.03
C LEU A 563 -18.60 17.17 -9.94
N LEU A 564 -17.51 17.11 -9.16
CA LEU A 564 -17.23 18.10 -8.11
C LEU A 564 -17.03 19.50 -8.69
N LEU A 565 -16.25 19.63 -9.76
CA LEU A 565 -16.04 20.92 -10.43
C LEU A 565 -17.34 21.50 -11.00
N HIS A 566 -18.22 20.66 -11.56
CA HIS A 566 -19.55 21.09 -12.00
C HIS A 566 -20.36 21.68 -10.83
N LEU A 567 -20.46 20.94 -9.72
CA LEU A 567 -21.17 21.39 -8.52
C LEU A 567 -20.57 22.67 -7.94
N GLY A 568 -19.25 22.84 -8.07
CA GLY A 568 -18.55 24.06 -7.68
C GLY A 568 -18.75 25.24 -8.63
N GLY A 569 -19.22 24.98 -9.86
CA GLY A 569 -19.29 25.97 -10.94
C GLY A 569 -17.92 26.41 -11.45
N ILE A 570 -16.90 25.55 -11.34
CA ILE A 570 -15.51 25.85 -11.69
C ILE A 570 -15.28 25.59 -13.18
N LYS A 571 -14.73 26.57 -13.90
CA LYS A 571 -14.30 26.46 -15.29
C LYS A 571 -12.79 26.45 -15.39
N THR A 572 -12.27 25.43 -16.04
CA THR A 572 -10.84 25.22 -16.28
C THR A 572 -10.66 24.37 -17.54
N LYS A 573 -9.46 24.43 -18.14
CA LYS A 573 -9.09 23.58 -19.29
C LYS A 573 -9.10 22.09 -18.94
N ASP A 574 -8.94 21.75 -17.67
CA ASP A 574 -8.85 20.37 -17.17
C ASP A 574 -10.25 19.76 -16.89
N TYR A 575 -11.33 20.55 -17.01
CA TYR A 575 -12.71 20.08 -16.87
C TYR A 575 -13.24 19.64 -18.24
N HIS A 576 -13.78 18.42 -18.29
CA HIS A 576 -14.27 17.78 -19.50
C HIS A 576 -15.73 17.35 -19.32
N GLU A 577 -16.63 17.98 -20.09
CA GLU A 577 -18.07 17.75 -20.02
C GLU A 577 -18.48 16.30 -20.35
N GLU A 578 -17.64 15.57 -21.07
CA GLU A 578 -17.83 14.16 -21.39
C GLU A 578 -17.62 13.22 -20.20
N TYR A 579 -16.95 13.65 -19.14
CA TYR A 579 -16.69 12.86 -17.93
C TYR A 579 -17.59 13.24 -16.75
N ASP A 580 -18.18 14.43 -16.78
CA ASP A 580 -19.14 14.85 -15.76
C ASP A 580 -20.52 14.21 -15.96
N ILE A 581 -20.98 13.42 -14.99
CA ILE A 581 -22.25 12.70 -15.07
C ILE A 581 -23.49 13.61 -15.06
N LEU A 582 -23.37 14.85 -14.56
CA LEU A 582 -24.41 15.89 -14.63
C LEU A 582 -24.38 16.69 -15.92
N SER A 583 -23.39 16.49 -16.78
CA SER A 583 -23.36 17.15 -18.07
C SER A 583 -24.32 16.47 -19.06
N PRO A 584 -25.03 17.23 -19.91
CA PRO A 584 -25.78 16.67 -21.03
C PRO A 584 -24.88 15.98 -22.05
N LYS A 585 -23.57 16.28 -22.07
CA LYS A 585 -22.56 15.66 -22.94
C LYS A 585 -21.87 14.44 -22.31
N TYR A 586 -22.29 14.02 -21.11
CA TYR A 586 -21.71 12.86 -20.44
C TYR A 586 -21.64 11.64 -21.36
N ASN A 587 -20.44 11.10 -21.54
CA ASN A 587 -20.24 9.91 -22.35
C ASN A 587 -20.48 8.65 -21.51
N GLU A 588 -21.74 8.26 -21.37
CA GLU A 588 -22.12 7.01 -20.70
C GLU A 588 -21.52 5.77 -21.38
N LYS A 589 -21.09 5.85 -22.64
CA LYS A 589 -20.45 4.75 -23.39
C LYS A 589 -18.96 4.61 -23.11
N ARG A 590 -18.35 5.48 -22.29
CA ARG A 590 -16.95 5.34 -21.87
C ARG A 590 -16.72 3.95 -21.23
N PRO A 591 -15.76 3.16 -21.72
CA PRO A 591 -15.45 1.86 -21.11
C PRO A 591 -15.01 2.01 -19.66
N ARG A 592 -15.53 1.16 -18.77
CA ARG A 592 -15.14 1.11 -17.36
C ARG A 592 -14.01 0.10 -17.18
N ILE A 593 -12.78 0.55 -17.46
CA ILE A 593 -11.59 -0.29 -17.43
C ILE A 593 -11.07 -0.41 -15.99
N LEU A 594 -11.11 -1.62 -15.44
CA LEU A 594 -10.62 -1.97 -14.11
C LEU A 594 -9.12 -2.34 -14.18
N LYS A 595 -8.32 -1.82 -13.25
CA LYS A 595 -6.85 -2.02 -13.18
C LYS A 595 -6.12 -1.82 -14.51
N ASN A 596 -6.58 -0.91 -15.38
CA ASN A 596 -6.06 -0.69 -16.75
C ASN A 596 -6.04 -1.95 -17.66
N LYS A 597 -6.78 -3.00 -17.30
CA LYS A 597 -6.69 -4.31 -17.98
C LYS A 597 -8.03 -4.84 -18.45
N THR A 598 -9.08 -4.74 -17.64
CA THR A 598 -10.33 -5.47 -17.88
C THR A 598 -11.52 -4.53 -17.97
N ASN A 599 -12.31 -4.62 -19.04
CA ASN A 599 -13.55 -3.86 -19.16
C ASN A 599 -14.66 -4.51 -18.32
N TYR A 600 -15.17 -3.79 -17.31
CA TYR A 600 -16.23 -4.25 -16.43
C TYR A 600 -17.51 -4.62 -17.19
N ASP A 601 -17.91 -3.81 -18.16
CA ASP A 601 -19.16 -4.01 -18.89
C ASP A 601 -19.17 -5.30 -19.72
N ASP A 602 -18.01 -5.73 -20.21
CA ASP A 602 -17.87 -6.99 -20.96
C ASP A 602 -18.05 -8.20 -20.02
N LEU A 603 -17.51 -8.14 -18.80
CA LEU A 603 -17.71 -9.17 -17.77
C LEU A 603 -19.19 -9.32 -17.40
N VAL A 604 -19.89 -8.20 -17.21
CA VAL A 604 -21.34 -8.18 -16.92
C VAL A 604 -22.12 -8.79 -18.08
N ALA A 605 -21.82 -8.42 -19.32
CA ALA A 605 -22.48 -8.96 -20.51
C ALA A 605 -22.23 -10.46 -20.69
N GLU A 606 -21.01 -10.94 -20.45
CA GLU A 606 -20.68 -12.37 -20.47
C GLU A 606 -21.43 -13.14 -19.39
N HIS A 607 -21.47 -12.62 -18.16
CA HIS A 607 -22.20 -13.25 -17.06
C HIS A 607 -23.70 -13.34 -17.34
N ARG A 608 -24.32 -12.27 -17.84
CA ARG A 608 -25.74 -12.27 -18.22
C ARG A 608 -26.05 -13.32 -19.31
N ARG A 609 -25.19 -13.46 -20.31
CA ARG A 609 -25.32 -14.52 -21.34
C ARG A 609 -25.24 -15.91 -20.73
N LYS A 610 -24.30 -16.16 -19.81
CA LYS A 610 -24.15 -17.44 -19.11
C LYS A 610 -25.38 -17.80 -18.27
N ILE A 611 -25.99 -16.82 -17.59
CA ILE A 611 -27.24 -17.05 -16.84
C ILE A 611 -28.40 -17.35 -17.79
N ALA A 612 -28.52 -16.60 -18.89
CA ALA A 612 -29.60 -16.78 -19.85
C ALA A 612 -29.60 -18.17 -20.51
N ILE A 613 -28.43 -18.77 -20.73
CA ILE A 613 -28.30 -20.14 -21.28
C ILE A 613 -28.66 -21.23 -20.25
N LYS A 614 -28.58 -20.92 -18.95
CA LYS A 614 -28.88 -21.86 -17.86
C LYS A 614 -30.36 -21.86 -17.43
N ARG A 615 -31.15 -20.91 -17.92
CA ARG A 615 -32.61 -20.83 -17.72
C ARG A 615 -33.30 -21.35 -18.96
#